data_AF-A0A1Y4Q667-F1
#
_entry.id   AF-A0A1Y4Q667-F1
#
_cell.length_a   1.000
_cell.length_b   1.000
_cell.length_c   1.000
_cell.angle_alpha   90.00
_cell.angle_beta   90.00
_cell.angle_gamma   90.00
#
_symmetry.space_group_name_H-M   'P 1'
#
loop_
_entity.id
_entity.type
_entity.pdbx_description
1 polymer ?
#
loop_
_entity_poly.entity_id
_entity_poly.type
_entity_poly.pdbx_seq_one_letter_code
_entity_poly.pdbx_strand_id
1 'polypeptide(L)'
;MKVRSYQSVVEKNIVDVKRYLLQISEGYWLQDIHDIVNSSFEIKSIKKKINKKKNLQLIVFSKIKKLVDDSTCFDEIEYHLVFMNILLDKYYQPLLVYKYKLLNYIIENAGFCITTYCLIRHLIKYDEKILESFIETLSSRLNLSVERYHYLASYILLLEGCYKKAYLHLEYVTMDEYLKSFIPELRNYSWRLYRKYYNRIDMPLDFLMV
;
A
#
# COMPACT_ATOMS: atom_id res chain seq x y z
N MET A 1 7.98 -10.21 -13.10
CA MET A 1 7.50 -10.47 -11.72
C MET A 1 6.54 -9.35 -11.36
N LYS A 2 5.30 -9.63 -10.92
CA LYS A 2 4.42 -8.57 -10.37
C LYS A 2 5.18 -7.92 -9.22
N VAL A 3 5.36 -6.60 -9.23
CA VAL A 3 5.91 -5.86 -8.07
C VAL A 3 5.16 -6.35 -6.82
N ARG A 4 5.88 -6.62 -5.72
CA ARG A 4 5.30 -7.16 -4.48
C ARG A 4 4.03 -6.37 -4.16
N SER A 5 2.88 -7.02 -4.29
CA SER A 5 1.61 -6.39 -3.96
C SER A 5 1.65 -6.03 -2.48
N TYR A 6 1.18 -4.83 -2.11
CA TYR A 6 1.00 -4.48 -0.70
C TYR A 6 0.19 -5.58 0.03
N GLN A 7 -0.71 -6.26 -0.69
CA GLN A 7 -1.51 -7.38 -0.19
C GLN A 7 -0.65 -8.53 0.33
N SER A 8 0.46 -8.86 -0.35
CA SER A 8 1.40 -9.89 0.08
C SER A 8 2.14 -9.53 1.38
N VAL A 9 2.23 -8.24 1.72
CA VAL A 9 2.83 -7.76 2.96
C VAL A 9 1.78 -7.65 4.07
N VAL A 10 0.52 -7.33 3.76
CA VAL A 10 -0.58 -7.17 4.73
C VAL A 10 -0.99 -8.46 5.43
N GLU A 11 -0.93 -9.61 4.75
CA GLU A 11 -1.31 -10.90 5.34
C GLU A 11 -0.26 -11.38 6.36
N LYS A 12 -0.40 -10.91 7.60
CA LYS A 12 0.38 -11.42 8.74
C LYS A 12 -0.47 -12.35 9.57
N ASN A 13 0.07 -13.53 9.83
CA ASN A 13 -0.56 -14.45 10.78
C ASN A 13 -0.19 -14.06 12.22
N ILE A 14 -0.82 -14.71 13.20
CA ILE A 14 -0.56 -14.41 14.61
C ILE A 14 0.90 -14.69 15.01
N VAL A 15 1.53 -15.71 14.44
CA VAL A 15 2.92 -16.07 14.75
C VAL A 15 3.86 -14.94 14.34
N ASP A 16 3.65 -14.36 13.16
CA ASP A 16 4.43 -13.22 12.67
C ASP A 16 4.30 -12.02 13.60
N VAL A 17 3.07 -11.70 14.03
CA VAL A 17 2.80 -10.59 14.95
C VAL A 17 3.45 -10.82 16.31
N LYS A 18 3.39 -12.03 16.85
CA LYS A 18 4.03 -12.39 18.11
C LYS A 18 5.55 -12.29 18.02
N ARG A 19 6.16 -12.84 16.96
CA ARG A 19 7.61 -12.77 16.72
C ARG A 19 8.06 -11.32 16.60
N TYR A 20 7.34 -10.51 15.85
CA TYR A 20 7.65 -9.09 15.69
C TYR A 20 7.62 -8.35 17.04
N LEU A 21 6.57 -8.55 17.84
CA LEU A 21 6.46 -7.93 19.16
C LEU A 21 7.63 -8.33 20.09
N LEU A 22 8.01 -9.61 20.10
CA LEU A 22 9.14 -10.10 20.89
C LEU A 22 10.48 -9.53 20.40
N GLN A 23 10.65 -9.36 19.08
CA GLN A 23 11.86 -8.79 18.49
C GLN A 23 12.04 -7.32 18.86
N ILE A 24 10.96 -6.54 18.91
CA ILE A 24 11.03 -5.11 19.22
C ILE A 24 10.96 -4.81 20.73
N SER A 25 10.57 -5.80 21.54
CA SER A 25 10.44 -5.64 23.00
C SER A 25 11.80 -5.66 23.68
N GLU A 26 12.03 -4.68 24.56
CA GLU A 26 13.28 -4.53 25.31
C GLU A 26 13.00 -3.85 26.66
N GLY A 27 13.90 -4.03 27.64
CA GLY A 27 13.83 -3.32 28.91
C GLY A 27 12.54 -3.56 29.70
N TYR A 28 11.99 -2.50 30.29
CA TYR A 28 10.96 -2.59 31.33
C TYR A 28 9.58 -3.07 30.87
N TRP A 29 9.27 -3.03 29.57
CA TRP A 29 7.96 -3.45 29.02
C TRP A 29 8.01 -4.84 28.38
N LEU A 30 9.16 -5.52 28.46
CA LEU A 30 9.35 -6.89 27.96
C LEU A 30 8.34 -7.87 28.59
N GLN A 31 8.13 -7.76 29.90
CA GLN A 31 7.20 -8.63 30.63
C GLN A 31 5.75 -8.44 30.15
N ASP A 32 5.32 -7.18 29.96
CA ASP A 32 4.00 -6.88 29.41
C ASP A 32 3.78 -7.53 28.03
N ILE A 33 4.82 -7.55 27.19
CA ILE A 33 4.75 -8.20 25.88
C ILE A 33 4.73 -9.71 25.98
N HIS A 34 5.54 -10.32 26.84
CA HIS A 34 5.47 -11.76 27.08
C HIS A 34 4.08 -12.19 27.55
N ASP A 35 3.49 -11.46 28.48
CA ASP A 35 2.14 -11.74 28.97
C ASP A 35 1.11 -11.64 27.84
N ILE A 36 1.18 -10.60 27.00
CA ILE A 36 0.27 -10.41 25.86
C ILE A 36 0.45 -11.53 24.83
N VAL A 37 1.69 -11.87 24.48
CA VAL A 37 2.03 -12.89 23.48
C VAL A 37 1.57 -14.28 23.93
N ASN A 38 1.78 -14.62 25.19
CA ASN A 38 1.42 -15.93 25.75
C ASN A 38 -0.10 -16.08 25.92
N SER A 39 -0.79 -15.02 26.33
CA SER A 39 -2.22 -15.07 26.63
C SER A 39 -3.14 -14.75 25.44
N SER A 40 -2.60 -14.58 24.22
CA SER A 40 -3.40 -14.20 23.03
C SER A 40 -3.35 -15.27 21.94
N PHE A 41 -4.53 -15.65 21.44
CA PHE A 41 -4.71 -16.62 20.36
C PHE A 41 -5.15 -15.98 19.04
N GLU A 42 -5.53 -14.70 19.07
CA GLU A 42 -5.89 -13.92 17.89
C GLU A 42 -5.16 -12.57 17.86
N ILE A 43 -4.90 -12.06 16.65
CA ILE A 43 -4.31 -10.72 16.43
C ILE A 43 -5.20 -9.63 17.05
N LYS A 44 -6.54 -9.78 16.96
CA LYS A 44 -7.51 -8.85 17.57
C LYS A 44 -7.32 -8.73 19.08
N SER A 45 -7.02 -9.84 19.76
CA SER A 45 -6.76 -9.85 21.20
C SER A 45 -5.48 -9.10 21.56
N ILE A 46 -4.40 -9.31 20.78
CA ILE A 46 -3.13 -8.58 20.94
C ILE A 46 -3.37 -7.08 20.79
N LYS A 47 -4.00 -6.68 19.67
CA LYS A 47 -4.35 -5.28 19.40
C LYS A 47 -5.15 -4.69 20.56
N LYS A 48 -6.21 -5.35 21.02
CA LYS A 48 -7.05 -4.85 22.13
C LYS A 48 -6.24 -4.66 23.42
N LYS A 49 -5.35 -5.58 23.77
CA LYS A 49 -4.53 -5.51 25.00
C LYS A 49 -3.51 -4.36 24.92
N ILE A 50 -2.83 -4.17 23.79
CA ILE A 50 -1.89 -3.06 23.58
C ILE A 50 -2.63 -1.72 23.68
N ASN A 51 -3.73 -1.56 22.95
CA ASN A 51 -4.43 -0.27 22.87
C ASN A 51 -5.23 0.08 24.14
N LYS A 52 -5.53 -0.90 25.01
CA LYS A 52 -6.16 -0.64 26.32
C LYS A 52 -5.21 0.06 27.30
N LYS A 53 -3.91 -0.20 27.23
CA LYS A 53 -2.89 0.40 28.11
C LYS A 53 -2.23 1.58 27.38
N LYS A 54 -2.63 2.82 27.68
CA LYS A 54 -2.10 4.05 27.00
C LYS A 54 -0.56 4.13 26.97
N ASN A 55 0.09 3.80 28.09
CA ASN A 55 1.56 3.81 28.17
C ASN A 55 2.18 2.77 27.23
N LEU A 56 1.65 1.54 27.20
CA LEU A 56 2.12 0.48 26.32
C LEU A 56 1.87 0.82 24.84
N GLN A 57 0.70 1.35 24.52
CA GLN A 57 0.38 1.83 23.17
C GLN A 57 1.40 2.88 22.70
N LEU A 58 1.75 3.85 23.56
CA LEU A 58 2.74 4.87 23.27
C LEU A 58 4.14 4.25 23.08
N ILE A 59 4.56 3.34 23.96
CA ILE A 59 5.88 2.67 23.85
C ILE A 59 6.00 1.88 22.55
N VAL A 60 4.99 1.06 22.23
CA VAL A 60 4.92 0.29 20.97
C VAL A 60 4.99 1.24 19.78
N PHE A 61 4.21 2.33 19.80
CA PHE A 61 4.27 3.34 18.75
C PHE A 61 5.66 3.95 18.61
N SER A 62 6.26 4.44 19.69
CA SER A 62 7.57 5.09 19.67
C SER A 62 8.67 4.15 19.19
N LYS A 63 8.65 2.88 19.60
CA LYS A 63 9.65 1.89 19.18
C LYS A 63 9.53 1.58 17.69
N ILE A 64 8.32 1.30 17.20
CA ILE A 64 8.13 1.02 15.77
C ILE A 64 8.40 2.28 14.94
N LYS A 65 7.99 3.46 15.39
CA LYS A 65 8.31 4.74 14.73
C LYS A 65 9.82 4.90 14.55
N LYS A 66 10.62 4.64 15.60
CA LYS A 66 12.07 4.71 15.51
C LYS A 66 12.62 3.74 14.47
N LEU A 67 12.12 2.50 14.42
CA LEU A 67 12.53 1.52 13.41
C LEU A 67 12.21 1.98 11.98
N VAL A 68 11.04 2.60 11.78
CA VAL A 68 10.67 3.21 10.49
C VAL A 68 11.58 4.37 10.12
N ASP A 69 11.89 5.26 11.08
CA ASP A 69 12.77 6.42 10.85
C ASP A 69 14.22 6.00 10.60
N ASP A 70 14.68 4.91 11.22
CA ASP A 70 16.04 4.36 11.07
C ASP A 70 16.19 3.43 9.85
N SER A 71 15.09 3.19 9.10
CA SER A 71 15.08 2.28 7.95
C SER A 71 15.84 2.87 6.76
N THR A 72 16.55 2.02 6.03
CA THR A 72 17.42 2.43 4.91
C THR A 72 16.76 2.28 3.54
N CYS A 73 15.69 1.48 3.46
CA CYS A 73 14.96 1.24 2.21
C CYS A 73 13.43 1.14 2.43
N PHE A 74 12.66 1.31 1.36
CA PHE A 74 11.19 1.29 1.44
C PHE A 74 10.60 -0.05 1.87
N ASP A 75 11.26 -1.17 1.58
CA ASP A 75 10.82 -2.49 2.04
C ASP A 75 10.85 -2.60 3.58
N GLU A 76 11.86 -2.02 4.23
CA GLU A 76 11.97 -1.96 5.70
C GLU A 76 10.89 -1.04 6.30
N ILE A 77 10.70 0.14 5.70
CA ILE A 77 9.65 1.08 6.10
C ILE A 77 8.27 0.40 5.99
N GLU A 78 7.99 -0.26 4.86
CA GLU A 78 6.74 -0.97 4.61
C GLU A 78 6.52 -2.08 5.66
N TYR A 79 7.55 -2.89 5.92
CA TYR A 79 7.52 -3.96 6.90
C TYR A 79 7.08 -3.43 8.29
N HIS A 80 7.75 -2.40 8.79
CA HIS A 80 7.44 -1.83 10.10
C HIS A 80 6.07 -1.13 10.14
N LEU A 81 5.68 -0.42 9.07
CA LEU A 81 4.37 0.23 8.97
C LEU A 81 3.21 -0.78 8.99
N VAL A 82 3.37 -1.94 8.36
CA VAL A 82 2.35 -3.00 8.37
C VAL A 82 2.11 -3.48 9.79
N PHE A 83 3.15 -3.78 10.56
CA PHE A 83 3.00 -4.15 11.96
C PHE A 83 2.43 -3.00 12.80
N MET A 84 2.85 -1.76 12.56
CA MET A 84 2.30 -0.58 13.22
C MET A 84 0.77 -0.50 13.02
N ASN A 85 0.29 -0.73 11.79
CA ASN A 85 -1.14 -0.72 11.43
C ASN A 85 -1.93 -1.87 12.06
N ILE A 86 -1.31 -3.05 12.16
CA ILE A 86 -1.91 -4.21 12.82
C ILE A 86 -2.09 -3.94 14.32
N LEU A 87 -1.02 -3.48 14.97
CA LEU A 87 -0.91 -3.39 16.43
C LEU A 87 -1.64 -2.18 17.02
N LEU A 88 -1.66 -1.03 16.34
CA LEU A 88 -2.22 0.21 16.87
C LEU A 88 -3.63 0.49 16.37
N ASP A 89 -4.41 1.18 17.19
CA ASP A 89 -5.76 1.61 16.83
C ASP A 89 -5.74 2.60 15.67
N LYS A 90 -6.68 2.41 14.73
CA LYS A 90 -6.77 3.22 13.51
C LYS A 90 -7.07 4.71 13.77
N TYR A 91 -7.58 5.04 14.95
CA TYR A 91 -7.89 6.40 15.38
C TYR A 91 -6.85 6.97 16.36
N TYR A 92 -5.74 6.27 16.58
CA TYR A 92 -4.69 6.73 17.48
C TYR A 92 -4.01 7.97 16.89
N GLN A 93 -4.19 9.13 17.52
CA GLN A 93 -3.78 10.43 16.99
C GLN A 93 -2.28 10.52 16.63
N PRO A 94 -1.34 10.06 17.49
CA PRO A 94 0.09 10.07 17.14
C PRO A 94 0.41 9.29 15.86
N LEU A 95 -0.27 8.17 15.61
CA LEU A 95 -0.13 7.39 14.38
C LEU A 95 -0.63 8.18 13.17
N LEU A 96 -1.79 8.82 13.26
CA LEU A 96 -2.37 9.60 12.16
C LEU A 96 -1.46 10.77 11.76
N VAL A 97 -0.96 11.52 12.75
CA VAL A 97 -0.02 12.62 12.53
C VAL A 97 1.28 12.13 11.92
N TYR A 98 1.81 11.01 12.41
CA TYR A 98 3.04 10.44 11.88
C TYR A 98 2.89 9.97 10.42
N LYS A 99 1.81 9.25 10.11
CA LYS A 99 1.51 8.81 8.74
C LYS A 99 1.40 9.96 7.76
N TYR A 100 0.76 11.06 8.16
CA TYR A 100 0.67 12.26 7.33
C TYR A 100 2.04 12.88 7.05
N LYS A 101 2.90 12.98 8.06
CA LYS A 101 4.28 13.48 7.89
C LYS A 101 5.10 12.57 6.99
N LEU A 102 5.03 11.26 7.21
CA LEU A 102 5.76 10.27 6.43
C LEU A 102 5.29 10.24 4.97
N LEU A 103 3.99 10.38 4.73
CA LEU A 103 3.43 10.49 3.38
C LEU A 103 4.04 11.67 2.61
N ASN A 104 4.06 12.87 3.21
CA ASN A 104 4.65 14.04 2.57
C ASN A 104 6.15 13.88 2.34
N TYR A 105 6.87 13.32 3.32
CA TYR A 105 8.30 13.03 3.18
C TYR A 105 8.60 12.10 2.00
N ILE A 106 7.83 11.02 1.83
CA ILE A 106 8.00 10.08 0.70
C ILE A 106 7.72 10.79 -0.63
N ILE A 107 6.61 11.54 -0.72
CA ILE A 107 6.24 12.23 -1.96
C ILE A 107 7.29 13.28 -2.35
N GLU A 108 7.82 14.03 -1.39
CA GLU A 108 8.81 15.09 -1.63
C GLU A 108 10.18 14.56 -2.04
N ASN A 109 10.63 13.45 -1.43
CA ASN A 109 11.99 12.94 -1.66
C ASN A 109 12.06 11.84 -2.74
N ALA A 110 11.00 11.04 -2.89
CA ALA A 110 11.00 9.87 -3.79
C ALA A 110 10.05 10.03 -4.99
N GLY A 111 9.20 11.06 -4.98
CA GLY A 111 8.19 11.28 -5.99
C GLY A 111 7.07 10.25 -5.95
N PHE A 112 6.41 10.05 -7.09
CA PHE A 112 5.30 9.13 -7.24
C PHE A 112 5.55 8.11 -8.36
N CYS A 113 5.57 6.85 -7.96
CA CYS A 113 5.70 5.65 -8.79
C CYS A 113 5.06 4.44 -8.08
N ILE A 114 5.07 3.27 -8.72
CA ILE A 114 4.41 2.07 -8.18
C ILE A 114 4.99 1.61 -6.84
N THR A 115 6.32 1.64 -6.68
CA THR A 115 6.99 1.24 -5.43
C THR A 115 6.60 2.16 -4.27
N THR A 116 6.64 3.48 -4.50
CA THR A 116 6.17 4.46 -3.51
C THR A 116 4.68 4.33 -3.24
N TYR A 117 3.87 3.95 -4.24
CA TYR A 117 2.43 3.74 -4.05
C TYR A 117 2.16 2.57 -3.09
N CYS A 118 2.86 1.44 -3.24
CA CYS A 118 2.73 0.30 -2.31
C CYS A 118 2.97 0.74 -0.86
N LEU A 119 3.95 1.60 -0.62
CA LEU A 119 4.21 2.16 0.70
C LEU A 119 3.12 3.13 1.16
N ILE A 120 2.76 4.08 0.30
CA ILE A 120 1.69 5.08 0.53
C ILE A 120 0.36 4.40 0.87
N ARG A 121 0.07 3.25 0.26
CA ARG A 121 -1.14 2.47 0.47
C ARG A 121 -1.36 2.02 1.91
N HIS A 122 -0.29 1.92 2.71
CA HIS A 122 -0.35 1.64 4.16
C HIS A 122 -0.51 2.90 5.03
N LEU A 123 -0.24 4.07 4.47
CA LEU A 123 -0.36 5.36 5.14
C LEU A 123 -1.76 5.95 5.01
N ILE A 124 -2.44 5.68 3.89
CA ILE A 124 -3.78 6.19 3.62
C ILE A 124 -4.87 5.17 3.95
N LYS A 125 -6.08 5.67 4.25
CA LYS A 125 -7.27 4.83 4.28
C LYS A 125 -7.70 4.56 2.84
N TYR A 126 -7.84 3.30 2.47
CA TYR A 126 -8.34 2.92 1.15
C TYR A 126 -9.81 3.27 0.97
N ASP A 127 -10.11 3.90 -0.17
CA ASP A 127 -11.46 4.12 -0.69
C ASP A 127 -11.40 4.10 -2.22
N GLU A 128 -12.02 3.08 -2.84
CA GLU A 128 -12.09 2.91 -4.30
C GLU A 128 -12.68 4.14 -5.02
N LYS A 129 -13.61 4.85 -4.36
CA LYS A 129 -14.27 6.02 -4.97
C LYS A 129 -13.30 7.19 -5.13
N ILE A 130 -12.33 7.31 -4.22
CA ILE A 130 -11.40 8.44 -4.12
C ILE A 130 -10.03 8.08 -4.71
N LEU A 131 -9.74 6.80 -4.98
CA LEU A 131 -8.44 6.35 -5.48
C LEU A 131 -7.98 7.11 -6.74
N GLU A 132 -8.87 7.32 -7.69
CA GLU A 132 -8.55 7.99 -8.95
C GLU A 132 -8.26 9.47 -8.75
N SER A 133 -9.08 10.17 -7.96
CA SER A 133 -8.83 11.58 -7.61
C SER A 133 -7.58 11.74 -6.75
N PHE A 134 -7.22 10.74 -5.95
CA PHE A 134 -5.95 10.70 -5.23
C PHE A 134 -4.76 10.62 -6.19
N ILE A 135 -4.80 9.72 -7.18
CA ILE A 135 -3.75 9.58 -8.20
C ILE A 135 -3.63 10.88 -9.00
N GLU A 136 -4.76 11.48 -9.40
CA GLU A 136 -4.81 12.75 -10.10
C GLU A 136 -4.20 13.89 -9.28
N THR A 137 -4.58 14.01 -8.00
CA THR A 137 -4.05 15.04 -7.09
C THR A 137 -2.53 14.94 -6.94
N LEU A 138 -2.00 13.72 -6.78
CA LEU A 138 -0.55 13.50 -6.68
C LEU A 138 0.17 13.77 -8.00
N SER A 139 -0.45 13.39 -9.12
CA SER A 139 0.12 13.59 -10.44
C SER A 139 0.20 15.07 -10.80
N SER A 140 -0.85 15.83 -10.47
CA SER A 140 -0.88 17.30 -10.61
C SER A 140 0.12 17.97 -9.69
N ARG A 141 0.20 17.56 -8.41
CA ARG A 141 1.19 18.09 -7.45
C ARG A 141 2.64 17.90 -7.93
N LEU A 142 2.92 16.81 -8.64
CA LEU A 142 4.26 16.47 -9.13
C LEU A 142 4.49 16.82 -10.60
N ASN A 143 3.54 17.48 -11.27
CA ASN A 143 3.59 17.84 -12.69
C ASN A 143 3.98 16.66 -13.60
N LEU A 144 3.35 15.50 -13.39
CA LEU A 144 3.61 14.32 -14.22
C LEU A 144 3.09 14.53 -15.65
N SER A 145 3.83 14.03 -16.64
CA SER A 145 3.35 13.95 -18.03
C SER A 145 2.06 13.13 -18.13
N VAL A 146 1.21 13.45 -19.11
CA VAL A 146 -0.04 12.73 -19.39
C VAL A 146 0.19 11.22 -19.52
N GLU A 147 1.20 10.80 -20.28
CA GLU A 147 1.55 9.38 -20.45
C GLU A 147 1.88 8.70 -19.11
N ARG A 148 2.78 9.28 -18.32
CA ARG A 148 3.14 8.78 -16.98
C ARG A 148 1.95 8.74 -16.02
N TYR A 149 1.06 9.71 -16.09
CA TYR A 149 -0.19 9.71 -15.31
C TYR A 149 -1.05 8.49 -15.68
N HIS A 150 -1.34 8.28 -16.97
CA HIS A 150 -2.16 7.14 -17.41
C HIS A 150 -1.49 5.80 -17.13
N TYR A 151 -0.17 5.70 -17.25
CA TYR A 151 0.57 4.48 -16.88
C TYR A 151 0.42 4.16 -15.40
N LEU A 152 0.69 5.13 -14.51
CA LEU A 152 0.55 4.94 -13.06
C LEU A 152 -0.90 4.66 -12.66
N ALA A 153 -1.85 5.40 -13.21
CA ALA A 153 -3.27 5.20 -12.96
C ALA A 153 -3.71 3.79 -13.37
N SER A 154 -3.36 3.35 -14.59
CA SER A 154 -3.66 1.99 -15.07
C SER A 154 -3.12 0.94 -14.11
N TYR A 155 -1.82 1.02 -13.79
CA TYR A 155 -1.17 0.02 -12.95
C TYR A 155 -1.77 -0.01 -11.53
N ILE A 156 -1.94 1.15 -10.90
CA ILE A 156 -2.49 1.25 -9.54
C ILE A 156 -3.93 0.72 -9.50
N LEU A 157 -4.76 1.09 -10.47
CA LEU A 157 -6.14 0.61 -10.55
C LEU A 157 -6.20 -0.91 -10.75
N LEU A 158 -5.28 -1.47 -11.55
CA LEU A 158 -5.14 -2.93 -11.71
C LEU A 158 -4.72 -3.60 -10.39
N LEU A 159 -3.74 -3.03 -9.68
CA LEU A 159 -3.30 -3.54 -8.36
C LEU A 159 -4.43 -3.54 -7.33
N GLU A 160 -5.29 -2.53 -7.35
CA GLU A 160 -6.43 -2.39 -6.43
C GLU A 160 -7.69 -3.14 -6.92
N GLY A 161 -7.63 -3.85 -8.04
CA GLY A 161 -8.76 -4.61 -8.60
C GLY A 161 -9.87 -3.75 -9.21
N CYS A 162 -9.61 -2.46 -9.44
CA CYS A 162 -10.53 -1.48 -10.02
C CYS A 162 -10.57 -1.58 -11.56
N TYR A 163 -10.79 -2.80 -12.09
CA TYR A 163 -10.60 -3.13 -13.51
C TYR A 163 -11.42 -2.25 -14.48
N LYS A 164 -12.66 -1.90 -14.12
CA LYS A 164 -13.51 -1.03 -14.96
C LYS A 164 -12.86 0.32 -15.24
N LYS A 165 -12.27 0.93 -14.21
CA LYS A 165 -11.58 2.22 -14.31
C LYS A 165 -10.23 2.04 -15.01
N ALA A 166 -9.51 0.95 -14.72
CA ALA A 166 -8.23 0.66 -15.37
C ALA A 166 -8.37 0.64 -16.91
N TYR A 167 -9.44 0.06 -17.45
CA TYR A 167 -9.70 0.07 -18.90
C TYR A 167 -9.76 1.47 -19.51
N LEU A 168 -10.17 2.50 -18.76
CA LEU A 168 -10.22 3.89 -19.27
C LEU A 168 -8.82 4.47 -19.46
N HIS A 169 -7.86 4.09 -18.61
CA HIS A 169 -6.49 4.59 -18.71
C HIS A 169 -5.61 3.76 -19.65
N LEU A 170 -5.89 2.45 -19.78
CA LEU A 170 -5.14 1.54 -20.65
C LEU A 170 -5.21 1.95 -22.13
N GLU A 171 -6.20 2.74 -22.54
CA GLU A 171 -6.31 3.28 -23.91
C GLU A 171 -5.18 4.26 -24.26
N TYR A 172 -4.48 4.81 -23.26
CA TYR A 172 -3.46 5.84 -23.42
C TYR A 172 -2.03 5.33 -23.16
N VAL A 173 -1.85 4.02 -23.00
CA VAL A 173 -0.60 3.42 -22.52
C VAL A 173 -0.21 2.21 -23.37
N THR A 174 1.06 2.12 -23.72
CA THR A 174 1.63 0.92 -24.35
C THR A 174 1.80 -0.21 -23.33
N MET A 175 1.29 -1.40 -23.63
CA MET A 175 1.40 -2.56 -22.75
C MET A 175 2.82 -3.11 -22.68
N ASP A 176 3.49 -2.83 -21.57
CA ASP A 176 4.76 -3.44 -21.21
C ASP A 176 4.56 -4.82 -20.54
N GLU A 177 5.66 -5.48 -20.19
CA GLU A 177 5.62 -6.79 -19.52
C GLU A 177 4.88 -6.76 -18.18
N TYR A 178 4.93 -5.62 -17.46
CA TYR A 178 4.29 -5.52 -16.15
C TYR A 178 2.77 -5.44 -16.27
N LEU A 179 2.24 -4.58 -17.14
CA LEU A 179 0.81 -4.48 -17.39
C LEU A 179 0.27 -5.76 -18.03
N LYS A 180 1.04 -6.42 -18.92
CA LYS A 180 0.66 -7.72 -19.50
C LYS A 180 0.42 -8.80 -18.45
N SER A 181 1.07 -8.71 -17.29
CA SER A 181 0.86 -9.66 -16.19
C SER A 181 -0.57 -9.64 -15.62
N PHE A 182 -1.36 -8.58 -15.90
CA PHE A 182 -2.75 -8.44 -15.50
C PHE A 182 -3.77 -8.90 -16.56
N ILE A 183 -3.32 -9.37 -17.73
CA ILE A 183 -4.20 -9.84 -18.82
C ILE A 183 -5.17 -10.93 -18.34
N PRO A 184 -4.75 -11.96 -17.59
CA PRO A 184 -5.67 -12.98 -17.09
C PRO A 184 -6.78 -12.38 -16.22
N GLU A 185 -6.45 -11.46 -15.30
CA GLU A 185 -7.44 -10.80 -14.45
C GLU A 185 -8.40 -9.91 -15.24
N LEU A 186 -7.89 -9.15 -16.21
CA LEU A 186 -8.69 -8.30 -17.10
C LEU A 186 -9.69 -9.11 -17.91
N ARG A 187 -9.25 -10.27 -18.44
CA ARG A 187 -10.08 -11.20 -19.21
C ARG A 187 -11.19 -11.80 -18.35
N ASN A 188 -10.84 -12.23 -17.14
CA ASN A 188 -11.77 -12.83 -16.19
C ASN A 188 -12.80 -11.82 -15.68
N TYR A 189 -12.41 -10.56 -15.49
CA TYR A 189 -13.32 -9.49 -15.09
C TYR A 189 -14.41 -9.24 -16.14
N SER A 190 -14.02 -9.08 -17.42
CA SER A 190 -14.99 -8.91 -18.50
C SER A 190 -14.37 -9.19 -19.87
N TRP A 191 -14.75 -10.33 -20.47
CA TRP A 191 -14.36 -10.68 -21.83
C TRP A 191 -14.75 -9.60 -22.86
N ARG A 192 -15.91 -8.95 -22.67
CA ARG A 192 -16.39 -7.92 -23.59
C ARG A 192 -15.49 -6.67 -23.58
N LEU A 193 -15.10 -6.20 -22.40
CA LEU A 193 -14.19 -5.05 -22.28
C LEU A 193 -12.79 -5.40 -22.76
N TYR A 194 -12.30 -6.59 -22.39
CA TYR A 194 -11.01 -7.10 -22.85
C TYR A 194 -10.94 -7.15 -24.39
N ARG A 195 -11.96 -7.72 -25.04
CA ARG A 195 -12.02 -7.78 -26.51
C ARG A 195 -12.07 -6.40 -27.15
N LYS A 196 -12.83 -5.46 -26.59
CA LYS A 196 -12.90 -4.08 -27.10
C LYS A 196 -11.53 -3.40 -27.03
N TYR A 197 -10.82 -3.60 -25.93
CA TYR A 197 -9.46 -3.10 -25.73
C TYR A 197 -8.47 -3.75 -26.70
N TYR A 198 -8.47 -5.08 -26.77
CA TYR A 198 -7.56 -5.87 -27.61
C TYR A 198 -7.72 -5.52 -29.10
N ASN A 199 -8.95 -5.40 -29.59
CA ASN A 199 -9.23 -5.01 -30.97
C ASN A 199 -8.75 -3.59 -31.33
N ARG A 200 -8.50 -2.72 -30.33
CA ARG A 200 -7.94 -1.38 -30.55
C ARG A 200 -6.42 -1.39 -30.57
N ILE A 201 -5.77 -2.33 -29.88
CA ILE A 201 -4.31 -2.50 -29.92
C ILE A 201 -3.85 -3.10 -31.26
N ASP A 202 -4.64 -4.02 -31.82
CA ASP A 202 -4.36 -4.64 -33.11
C ASP A 202 -4.74 -3.74 -34.32
N MET A 203 -5.10 -2.46 -34.10
CA MET A 203 -5.19 -1.50 -35.20
C MET A 203 -3.79 -1.02 -35.59
N PRO A 204 -3.38 -1.11 -36.87
CA PRO A 204 -2.19 -0.43 -37.35
C PRO A 204 -2.29 1.08 -37.09
N LEU A 205 -1.18 1.69 -36.66
CA LEU A 205 -1.05 3.11 -36.34
C LEU A 205 -1.45 4.08 -37.49
N ASP A 206 -1.67 3.57 -38.70
CA ASP A 206 -2.01 4.35 -39.90
C ASP A 206 -3.42 4.98 -39.89
N PHE A 207 -4.26 4.70 -38.89
CA PHE A 207 -5.64 5.22 -38.83
C PHE A 207 -5.90 6.32 -37.78
N LEU A 208 -4.88 6.73 -36.99
CA LEU A 208 -5.02 7.79 -35.99
C LEU A 208 -4.56 9.19 -36.48
N MET A 209 -4.24 9.33 -37.77
CA MET A 209 -3.82 10.59 -38.41
C MET A 209 -4.69 10.98 -39.63
N VAL A 210 -6.02 11.00 -39.46
CA VAL A 210 -6.92 11.71 -40.39
C VAL A 210 -7.76 12.72 -39.64
#